data_AF-A0A7G1KRA1-F1
#
_entry.id   AF-A0A7G1KRA1-F1
#
_cell.length_a   1.000
_cell.length_b   1.000
_cell.length_c   1.000
_cell.angle_alpha   90.00
_cell.angle_beta   90.00
_cell.angle_gamma   90.00
#
_symmetry.space_group_name_H-M   'P 1'
#
loop_
_entity.id
_entity.type
_entity.pdbx_description
1 polymer ?
#
loop_
_entity_poly.entity_id
_entity_poly.type
_entity_poly.pdbx_seq_one_letter_code
_entity_poly.pdbx_strand_id
1 'polypeptide(L)'
;MYSGTYTHIAYPGDSLHGYDLCGSISLSAVEATVNLTGLADESTPAEQDCQWRANDGSAMPPGAMVSVMLDDPKIFLGTRSTINGFPARVWDISPASGSGRCVITTTTKRWNPWPGRHRSNAGEFAELLYTQVLLPAQSEPGQACQAATSVATQALSHRFPN
;
A
#
# COMPACT_ATOMS: atom_id res chain seq x y z
N MET A 1 -19.49 28.37 14.49
CA MET A 1 -18.21 28.05 13.82
C MET A 1 -17.43 27.13 14.73
N TYR A 2 -17.36 25.83 14.42
CA TYR A 2 -16.49 24.91 15.16
C TYR A 2 -15.07 25.07 14.64
N SER A 3 -14.29 25.94 15.27
CA SER A 3 -12.83 25.97 15.12
C SER A 3 -12.29 24.72 15.83
N GLY A 4 -12.33 23.60 15.11
CA GLY A 4 -11.68 22.38 15.57
C GLY A 4 -10.19 22.58 15.42
N THR A 5 -9.49 22.81 16.53
CA THR A 5 -8.06 22.56 16.62
C THR A 5 -7.83 21.14 16.12
N TYR A 6 -7.24 21.01 14.92
CA TYR A 6 -6.79 19.73 14.40
C TYR A 6 -5.73 19.24 15.39
N THR A 7 -6.09 18.28 16.24
CA THR A 7 -5.12 17.64 17.13
C THR A 7 -4.12 16.95 16.22
N HIS A 8 -2.91 17.50 16.13
CA HIS A 8 -1.82 16.85 15.42
C HIS A 8 -1.60 15.48 16.08
N ILE A 9 -1.87 14.42 15.33
CA ILE A 9 -1.67 13.06 15.84
C ILE A 9 -0.18 12.80 15.74
N ALA A 10 0.49 12.75 16.89
CA ALA A 10 1.85 12.26 16.95
C ALA A 10 1.80 10.75 16.73
N TYR A 11 2.19 10.31 15.54
CA TYR A 11 2.43 8.90 15.28
C TYR A 11 3.61 8.44 16.12
N PRO A 12 3.50 7.32 16.85
CA PRO A 12 4.64 6.70 17.51
C PRO A 12 5.79 6.45 16.54
N GLY A 13 7.04 6.47 17.03
CA GLY A 13 8.23 6.33 16.17
C GLY A 13 8.33 4.99 15.45
N ASP A 14 7.58 3.99 15.90
CA ASP A 14 7.40 2.69 15.23
C ASP A 14 6.15 2.66 14.33
N SER A 15 5.60 3.79 13.90
CA SER A 15 4.58 3.90 12.85
C SER A 15 5.24 4.01 11.49
N LEU A 16 4.60 3.49 10.43
CA LEU A 16 5.02 3.77 9.07
C LEU A 16 4.85 5.25 8.69
N HIS A 17 3.93 6.00 9.33
CA HIS A 17 3.76 7.43 9.05
C HIS A 17 4.97 8.31 9.47
N GLY A 18 5.88 7.78 10.30
CA GLY A 18 7.13 8.45 10.67
C GLY A 18 8.31 8.08 9.78
N TYR A 19 8.09 7.31 8.71
CA TYR A 19 9.12 6.72 7.87
C TYR A 19 8.99 7.19 6.43
N ASP A 20 10.08 7.60 5.78
CA ASP A 20 10.07 7.94 4.35
C ASP A 20 9.90 6.66 3.51
N LEU A 21 8.63 6.31 3.26
CA LEU A 21 8.28 5.08 2.56
C LEU A 21 8.73 5.15 1.10
N CYS A 22 8.49 6.28 0.45
CA CYS A 22 8.75 6.45 -0.97
C CYS A 22 10.25 6.55 -1.26
N GLY A 23 11.02 7.24 -0.41
CA GLY A 23 12.49 7.26 -0.51
C GLY A 23 13.15 5.91 -0.25
N SER A 24 12.46 4.99 0.44
CA SER A 24 12.99 3.65 0.71
C SER A 24 12.85 2.64 -0.42
N ILE A 25 12.01 2.94 -1.43
CA ILE A 25 11.75 2.06 -2.55
C ILE A 25 12.23 2.75 -3.81
N SER A 26 13.38 2.30 -4.35
CA SER A 26 13.91 2.90 -5.58
C SER A 26 13.00 2.58 -6.78
N LEU A 27 12.79 3.59 -7.64
CA LEU A 27 12.09 3.45 -8.93
C LEU A 27 12.57 2.23 -9.74
N SER A 28 13.89 2.04 -9.84
CA SER A 28 14.49 0.91 -10.57
C SER A 28 14.11 -0.46 -9.98
N ALA A 29 13.97 -0.56 -8.66
CA ALA A 29 13.53 -1.80 -8.02
C ALA A 29 12.04 -2.08 -8.30
N VAL A 30 11.22 -1.03 -8.34
CA VAL A 30 9.80 -1.15 -8.74
C VAL A 30 9.70 -1.62 -10.18
N GLU A 31 10.38 -0.94 -11.11
CA GLU A 31 10.43 -1.30 -12.54
C GLU A 31 10.81 -2.76 -12.75
N ALA A 32 11.89 -3.22 -12.11
CA ALA A 32 12.31 -4.62 -12.15
C ALA A 32 11.24 -5.58 -11.60
N THR A 33 10.56 -5.19 -10.53
CA THR A 33 9.54 -6.02 -9.85
C THR A 33 8.25 -6.15 -10.67
N VAL A 34 7.79 -5.07 -11.28
CA VAL A 34 6.58 -5.07 -12.11
C VAL A 34 6.88 -5.43 -13.57
N ASN A 35 8.15 -5.61 -13.93
CA ASN A 35 8.62 -5.87 -15.28
C ASN A 35 8.15 -4.80 -16.28
N LEU A 36 8.26 -3.54 -15.89
CA LEU A 36 7.97 -2.36 -16.72
C LEU A 36 9.21 -1.46 -16.76
N THR A 37 9.30 -0.60 -17.76
CA THR A 37 10.38 0.39 -17.90
C THR A 37 9.79 1.76 -18.21
N GLY A 38 10.50 2.82 -17.84
CA GLY A 38 10.05 4.20 -18.05
C GLY A 38 8.89 4.59 -17.13
N LEU A 39 8.82 4.01 -15.92
CA LEU A 39 7.86 4.46 -14.92
C LEU A 39 8.28 5.85 -14.43
N ALA A 40 7.30 6.73 -14.22
CA ALA A 40 7.49 8.00 -13.53
C ALA A 40 7.19 7.81 -12.05
N ASP A 41 8.02 8.40 -11.20
CA ASP A 41 7.72 8.55 -9.77
C ASP A 41 6.82 9.77 -9.57
N GLU A 42 5.59 9.53 -9.15
CA GLU A 42 4.55 10.52 -8.88
C GLU A 42 4.26 10.67 -7.37
N SER A 43 5.16 10.19 -6.50
CA SER A 43 4.97 10.12 -5.04
C SER A 43 4.97 11.49 -4.31
N THR A 44 5.10 12.60 -5.04
CA THR A 44 5.11 13.94 -4.45
C THR A 44 3.68 14.49 -4.27
N PRO A 45 3.30 15.05 -3.11
CA PRO A 45 4.15 15.46 -1.98
C PRO A 45 4.10 14.56 -0.73
N ALA A 46 3.46 13.38 -0.77
CA ALA A 46 3.21 12.58 0.44
C ALA A 46 4.19 11.39 0.53
N GLU A 47 5.14 11.46 1.46
CA GLU A 47 6.11 10.38 1.79
C GLU A 47 5.47 9.03 2.15
N GLN A 48 4.14 9.00 2.32
CA GLN A 48 3.33 7.85 2.70
C GLN A 48 2.39 7.37 1.58
N ASP A 49 2.41 7.99 0.40
CA ASP A 49 1.60 7.61 -0.76
C ASP A 49 2.47 7.62 -2.01
N CYS A 50 3.12 6.49 -2.24
CA CYS A 50 4.10 6.30 -3.29
C CYS A 50 3.42 5.76 -4.53
N GLN A 51 3.69 6.37 -5.68
CA GLN A 51 3.07 6.01 -6.94
C GLN A 51 4.12 5.98 -8.05
N TRP A 52 4.24 4.83 -8.71
CA TRP A 52 5.11 4.66 -9.88
C TRP A 52 4.27 4.19 -11.05
N ARG A 53 4.14 5.03 -12.07
CA ARG A 53 3.16 4.84 -13.16
C ARG A 53 3.82 4.95 -14.53
N ALA A 54 3.38 4.12 -15.45
CA ALA A 54 3.70 4.31 -16.86
C ALA A 54 2.96 5.54 -17.40
N ASN A 55 3.56 6.24 -18.36
CA ASN A 55 2.87 7.29 -19.08
C ASN A 55 2.31 6.74 -20.40
N ASP A 56 1.15 6.08 -20.33
CA ASP A 56 0.47 5.49 -21.50
C ASP A 56 -0.80 6.26 -21.91
N GLY A 57 -1.10 7.37 -21.23
CA GLY A 57 -2.29 8.20 -21.46
C GLY A 57 -3.61 7.57 -21.00
N SER A 58 -3.60 6.41 -20.34
CA SER A 58 -4.79 5.79 -19.77
C SER A 58 -5.19 6.42 -18.43
N ALA A 59 -6.44 6.24 -18.03
CA ALA A 59 -6.94 6.72 -16.74
C ALA A 59 -6.38 5.92 -15.54
N MET A 60 -5.85 4.73 -15.78
CA MET A 60 -5.26 3.87 -14.75
C MET A 60 -4.02 3.18 -15.35
N PRO A 61 -2.91 3.91 -15.47
CA PRO A 61 -1.70 3.38 -16.10
C PRO A 61 -1.09 2.22 -15.30
N PRO A 62 -0.49 1.24 -15.98
CA PRO A 62 0.29 0.18 -15.34
C PRO A 62 1.38 0.76 -14.43
N GLY A 63 1.68 0.02 -13.36
CA GLY A 63 2.64 0.45 -12.35
C GLY A 63 2.33 -0.09 -10.96
N ALA A 64 2.93 0.54 -9.96
CA ALA A 64 2.76 0.18 -8.55
C ALA A 64 2.36 1.40 -7.72
N MET A 65 1.69 1.13 -6.61
CA MET A 65 1.36 2.12 -5.61
C MET A 65 1.48 1.50 -4.23
N VAL A 66 2.02 2.26 -3.28
CA VAL A 66 2.13 1.87 -1.89
C VAL A 66 1.67 3.02 -1.03
N SER A 67 0.69 2.80 -0.16
CA SER A 67 0.15 3.84 0.71
C SER A 67 -0.02 3.35 2.13
N VAL A 68 0.25 4.21 3.11
CA VAL A 68 -0.04 3.94 4.52
C VAL A 68 -1.43 4.47 4.87
N MET A 69 -2.26 3.59 5.40
CA MET A 69 -3.64 3.89 5.75
C MET A 69 -3.91 3.57 7.22
N LEU A 70 -4.85 4.29 7.81
CA LEU A 70 -5.42 3.98 9.12
C LEU A 70 -6.88 3.61 8.94
N ASP A 71 -7.20 2.33 9.10
CA ASP A 71 -8.56 1.86 8.88
C ASP A 71 -8.87 0.58 9.68
N ASP A 72 -10.13 0.16 9.67
CA ASP A 72 -10.54 -1.14 10.19
C ASP A 72 -10.00 -2.25 9.26
N PRO A 73 -9.10 -3.13 9.72
CA PRO A 73 -8.52 -4.18 8.89
C PRO A 73 -9.57 -5.15 8.31
N LYS A 74 -10.79 -5.19 8.85
CA LYS A 74 -11.87 -6.07 8.39
C LYS A 74 -12.51 -5.63 7.09
N ILE A 75 -12.34 -4.38 6.66
CA ILE A 75 -12.95 -3.88 5.41
C ILE A 75 -12.23 -4.42 4.16
N PHE A 76 -10.99 -4.90 4.32
CA PHE A 76 -10.17 -5.34 3.19
C PHE A 76 -10.48 -6.79 2.81
N LEU A 77 -10.78 -6.95 1.53
CA LEU A 77 -11.10 -8.23 0.90
C LEU A 77 -9.82 -9.02 0.58
N GLY A 78 -9.99 -10.30 0.26
CA GLY A 78 -8.90 -11.16 -0.21
C GLY A 78 -8.53 -12.30 0.74
N THR A 79 -7.69 -13.20 0.20
CA THR A 79 -7.20 -14.38 0.90
C THR A 79 -6.22 -13.97 2.00
N ARG A 80 -6.34 -14.61 3.17
CA ARG A 80 -5.38 -14.39 4.27
C ARG A 80 -4.00 -14.90 3.87
N SER A 81 -2.98 -14.11 4.15
CA SER A 81 -1.57 -14.45 3.89
C SER A 81 -0.67 -13.81 4.95
N THR A 82 0.64 -13.92 4.76
CA THR A 82 1.66 -13.25 5.56
C THR A 82 2.72 -12.69 4.61
N ILE A 83 3.03 -11.39 4.71
CA ILE A 83 4.08 -10.73 3.91
C ILE A 83 5.12 -10.17 4.87
N ASN A 84 6.37 -10.58 4.71
CA ASN A 84 7.48 -10.22 5.59
C ASN A 84 7.17 -10.41 7.10
N GLY A 85 6.44 -11.46 7.45
CA GLY A 85 6.00 -11.76 8.82
C GLY A 85 4.76 -10.99 9.31
N PHE A 86 4.26 -10.03 8.53
CA PHE A 86 3.05 -9.28 8.88
C PHE A 86 1.77 -9.94 8.32
N PRO A 87 0.66 -9.97 9.09
CA PRO A 87 -0.62 -10.44 8.59
C PRO A 87 -1.07 -9.64 7.37
N ALA A 88 -1.47 -10.32 6.31
CA ALA A 88 -1.87 -9.67 5.07
C ALA A 88 -3.16 -10.25 4.47
N ARG A 89 -3.78 -9.45 3.61
CA ARG A 89 -4.84 -9.84 2.69
C ARG A 89 -4.35 -9.65 1.27
N VAL A 90 -4.47 -10.67 0.43
CA VAL A 90 -4.10 -10.62 -0.99
C VAL A 90 -5.35 -10.80 -1.82
N TRP A 91 -5.66 -9.81 -2.65
CA TRP A 91 -6.82 -9.82 -3.53
C TRP A 91 -6.37 -9.68 -4.98
N ASP A 92 -6.48 -10.79 -5.72
CA ASP A 92 -6.33 -10.77 -7.18
C ASP A 92 -7.64 -10.29 -7.81
N ILE A 93 -7.58 -9.11 -8.43
CA ILE A 93 -8.70 -8.42 -9.09
C ILE A 93 -8.62 -8.61 -10.61
N SER A 94 -7.60 -9.29 -11.11
CA SER A 94 -7.40 -9.54 -12.54
C SER A 94 -8.64 -10.17 -13.21
N PRO A 95 -9.34 -11.15 -12.60
CA PRO A 95 -10.53 -11.75 -13.19
C PRO A 95 -11.70 -10.77 -13.42
N ALA A 96 -11.77 -9.68 -12.66
CA ALA A 96 -12.85 -8.70 -12.73
C ALA A 96 -12.54 -7.50 -13.63
N SER A 97 -11.26 -7.27 -13.97
CA SER A 97 -10.80 -6.03 -14.62
C SER A 97 -10.18 -6.24 -16.01
N GLY A 98 -9.85 -7.48 -16.41
CA GLY A 98 -9.21 -7.76 -17.70
C GLY A 98 -7.73 -7.33 -17.80
N SER A 99 -7.27 -6.48 -16.87
CA SER A 99 -5.87 -6.15 -16.60
C SER A 99 -5.31 -6.99 -15.46
N GLY A 100 -4.02 -7.31 -15.46
CA GLY A 100 -3.39 -7.92 -14.29
C GLY A 100 -3.43 -6.94 -13.11
N ARG A 101 -4.28 -7.16 -12.10
CA ARG A 101 -4.41 -6.24 -10.96
C ARG A 101 -4.42 -7.00 -9.66
N CYS A 102 -3.56 -6.60 -8.74
CA CYS A 102 -3.56 -7.14 -7.38
C CYS A 102 -3.50 -6.04 -6.34
N VAL A 103 -4.20 -6.27 -5.24
CA VAL A 103 -4.17 -5.43 -4.05
C VAL A 103 -3.73 -6.30 -2.87
N ILE A 104 -2.74 -5.81 -2.13
CA ILE A 104 -2.29 -6.38 -0.87
C ILE A 104 -2.51 -5.35 0.22
N THR A 105 -3.09 -5.78 1.33
CA THR A 105 -3.18 -4.96 2.54
C THR A 105 -2.51 -5.69 3.67
N THR A 106 -1.44 -5.10 4.19
CA THR A 106 -0.65 -5.68 5.28
C THR A 106 -0.91 -4.90 6.56
N THR A 107 -1.29 -5.59 7.63
CA THR A 107 -1.45 -4.99 8.96
C THR A 107 -0.09 -4.85 9.62
N THR A 108 0.42 -3.62 9.71
CA THR A 108 1.74 -3.33 10.29
C THR A 108 1.66 -3.01 11.78
N LYS A 109 0.54 -2.42 12.23
CA LYS A 109 0.30 -2.13 13.64
C LYS A 109 -1.19 -2.13 13.94
N ARG A 110 -1.57 -2.62 15.13
CA ARG A 110 -2.93 -2.46 15.66
C ARG A 110 -2.96 -1.36 16.70
N TRP A 111 -3.95 -0.50 16.59
CA TRP A 111 -4.24 0.60 17.49
C TRP A 111 -5.50 0.26 18.27
N ASN A 112 -5.31 -0.16 19.51
CA ASN A 112 -6.41 -0.38 20.44
C ASN A 112 -6.14 0.36 21.76
N PRO A 113 -6.71 1.57 21.96
CA PRO A 113 -7.48 2.40 21.01
C PRO A 113 -6.59 3.26 20.09
N TRP A 114 -7.16 3.82 19.02
CA TRP A 114 -6.53 4.89 18.24
C TRP A 114 -6.59 6.22 19.01
N PRO A 115 -5.45 6.92 19.23
CA PRO A 115 -5.44 8.17 20.00
C PRO A 115 -5.98 9.40 19.24
N GLY A 116 -6.24 9.27 17.94
CA GLY A 116 -6.70 10.37 17.09
C GLY A 116 -8.21 10.41 16.86
N ARG A 117 -8.70 11.50 16.26
CA ARG A 117 -10.11 11.65 15.88
C ARG A 117 -10.39 10.84 14.62
N HIS A 118 -11.38 9.94 14.68
CA HIS A 118 -11.83 9.16 13.52
C HIS A 118 -13.33 9.38 13.25
N ARG A 119 -13.75 9.22 11.99
CA ARG A 119 -15.18 9.31 11.59
C ARG A 119 -15.91 7.97 11.64
N SER A 120 -15.19 6.86 11.79
CA SER A 120 -15.75 5.51 11.85
C SER A 120 -16.17 5.13 13.27
N ASN A 121 -17.18 4.26 13.43
CA ASN A 121 -17.54 3.68 14.73
C ASN A 121 -16.70 2.42 15.05
N ALA A 122 -15.62 2.17 14.31
CA ALA A 122 -14.75 1.03 14.54
C ALA A 122 -14.11 1.11 15.94
N GLY A 123 -14.18 0.00 16.68
CA GLY A 123 -13.53 -0.14 17.99
C GLY A 123 -12.04 -0.50 17.90
N GLU A 124 -11.55 -0.83 16.70
CA GLU A 124 -10.16 -1.22 16.43
C GLU A 124 -9.72 -0.55 15.13
N PHE A 125 -8.58 0.15 15.16
CA PHE A 125 -7.92 0.65 13.97
C PHE A 125 -6.61 -0.09 13.78
N ALA A 126 -6.18 -0.21 12.53
CA ALA A 126 -4.86 -0.69 12.21
C ALA A 126 -4.15 0.31 11.30
N GLU A 127 -2.84 0.41 11.49
CA GLU A 127 -1.96 0.89 10.44
C GLU A 127 -1.81 -0.22 9.41
N LEU A 128 -2.09 0.14 8.16
CA LEU A 128 -2.11 -0.75 7.04
C LEU A 128 -1.16 -0.23 5.98
N LEU A 129 -0.33 -1.12 5.45
CA LEU A 129 0.36 -0.89 4.19
C LEU A 129 -0.53 -1.42 3.07
N TYR A 130 -1.10 -0.50 2.29
CA TYR A 130 -1.83 -0.80 1.08
C TYR A 130 -0.86 -0.83 -0.10
N THR A 131 -0.75 -1.95 -0.80
CA THR A 131 0.06 -2.08 -2.01
C THR A 131 -0.83 -2.50 -3.16
N GLN A 132 -0.80 -1.76 -4.26
CA GLN A 132 -1.48 -2.12 -5.49
C GLN A 132 -0.47 -2.23 -6.62
N VAL A 133 -0.58 -3.29 -7.41
CA VAL A 133 0.10 -3.39 -8.70
C VAL A 133 -0.94 -3.55 -9.79
N LEU A 134 -0.72 -2.81 -10.87
CA LEU A 134 -1.46 -2.91 -12.12
C LEU A 134 -0.48 -3.22 -13.23
N LEU A 135 -0.74 -4.27 -13.98
CA LEU A 135 0.04 -4.69 -15.14
C LEU A 135 -0.85 -4.63 -16.39
N PRO A 136 -0.24 -4.59 -17.59
CA PRO A 136 -0.98 -4.66 -18.85
C PRO A 136 -1.88 -5.90 -18.95
N ALA A 137 -2.91 -5.85 -19.79
CA ALA A 137 -3.91 -6.91 -19.97
C ALA A 137 -3.35 -8.27 -20.42
N GLN A 138 -2.13 -8.29 -20.99
CA GLN A 138 -1.48 -9.52 -21.45
C GLN A 138 -0.56 -10.16 -20.41
N SER A 139 -0.64 -9.72 -19.15
CA SER A 139 0.20 -10.28 -18.08
C SER A 139 -0.29 -11.66 -17.68
N GLU A 140 0.64 -12.51 -17.25
CA GLU A 140 0.31 -13.87 -16.84
C GLU A 140 -0.55 -13.88 -15.56
N PRO A 141 -1.45 -14.87 -15.39
CA PRO A 141 -2.24 -15.01 -14.17
C PRO A 141 -1.36 -15.04 -12.91
N GLY A 142 -1.72 -14.23 -11.91
CA GLY A 142 -0.98 -14.14 -10.64
C GLY A 142 0.29 -13.29 -10.68
N GLN A 143 0.78 -12.86 -11.85
CA GLN A 143 1.98 -12.03 -11.97
C GLN A 143 1.83 -10.70 -11.21
N ALA A 144 0.66 -10.07 -11.28
CA ALA A 144 0.37 -8.83 -10.54
C ALA A 144 0.45 -9.03 -9.02
N CYS A 145 0.02 -10.18 -8.50
CA CYS A 145 0.10 -10.48 -7.07
C CYS A 145 1.51 -10.84 -6.62
N GLN A 146 2.30 -11.51 -7.46
CA GLN A 146 3.72 -11.76 -7.20
C GLN A 146 4.50 -10.44 -7.14
N ALA A 147 4.25 -9.54 -8.09
CA ALA A 147 4.83 -8.21 -8.11
C ALA A 147 4.39 -7.38 -6.89
N ALA A 148 3.09 -7.34 -6.58
CA ALA A 148 2.58 -6.64 -5.40
C ALA A 148 3.18 -7.18 -4.10
N THR A 149 3.36 -8.50 -3.99
CA THR A 149 4.01 -9.13 -2.82
C THR A 149 5.45 -8.67 -2.68
N SER A 150 6.18 -8.60 -3.78
CA SER A 150 7.57 -8.17 -3.80
C SER A 150 7.72 -6.69 -3.46
N VAL A 151 6.87 -5.82 -4.00
CA VAL A 151 6.82 -4.38 -3.64
C VAL A 151 6.48 -4.21 -2.15
N ALA A 152 5.45 -4.91 -1.65
CA ALA A 152 5.09 -4.87 -0.23
C ALA A 152 6.23 -5.38 0.68
N THR A 153 6.97 -6.40 0.23
CA THR A 153 8.12 -6.93 0.98
C THR A 153 9.25 -5.91 1.05
N GLN A 154 9.54 -5.21 -0.06
CA GLN A 154 10.53 -4.12 -0.08
C GLN A 154 10.13 -2.99 0.88
N ALA A 155 8.88 -2.54 0.81
CA ALA A 155 8.31 -1.53 1.69
C ALA A 155 8.42 -1.90 3.19
N LEU A 156 8.36 -3.19 3.50
CA LEU A 156 8.44 -3.71 4.87
C LEU A 156 9.84 -4.16 5.27
N SER A 157 10.83 -4.10 4.39
CA SER A 157 12.15 -4.73 4.59
C SER A 157 12.93 -4.14 5.78
N HIS A 158 12.62 -2.90 6.17
CA HIS A 158 13.21 -2.21 7.32
C HIS A 158 12.39 -2.36 8.61
N ARG A 159 11.38 -3.23 8.61
CA ARG A 159 10.43 -3.40 9.70
C ARG A 159 10.52 -4.80 10.27
N PHE A 160 10.29 -4.90 11.58
CA PHE A 160 10.17 -6.16 12.28
C PHE A 160 8.69 -6.37 12.66
N PRO A 161 8.13 -7.58 12.44
CA PRO A 161 6.81 -7.90 12.95
C PRO A 161 6.83 -7.86 14.48
N ASN A 162 5.85 -7.15 15.06
CA ASN A 162 5.64 -7.07 16.51
C ASN A 162 4.85 -8.27 17.03
#